data_AF-A0A924Z7B8-F1
#
_entry.id   AF-A0A924Z7B8-F1
#
_cell.length_a   1.000
_cell.length_b   1.000
_cell.length_c   1.000
_cell.angle_alpha   90.00
_cell.angle_beta   90.00
_cell.angle_gamma   90.00
#
_symmetry.space_group_name_H-M   'P 1'
#
loop_
_entity.id
_entity.type
_entity.pdbx_description
1 polymer ?
#
loop_
_entity_poly.entity_id
_entity_poly.type
_entity_poly.pdbx_seq_one_letter_code
_entity_poly.pdbx_strand_id
1 'polypeptide(L)'
;IGATQSHASDLSPEPQTSRAHLQKRVGRVLTDWRLAAGLGLAMTGGITLLAIGFLFKLPAVPNCPAIFWPLASASLRMHCAQLAANKQTVNDLLEAIQLLNSLPDDHPLHQEASRLIEQWSSEILQLGDDAFNAGKLSDAIDMARKVPKRANIYGEVEGRINRWQKIWSDAEAIYRRVEDALRDQNWRKASSDAARLLSINNTFWQTTKYQELTDKITLTRADISKIAKAKDLADRGGISNLLEAIKLASNVDDKSYVHQDAQDTIAQIGQKMFDLAQNTLNRRDLQGALDILAKIPPIANLQREVEDFDVIARAQARSWGGTVADIESAIAQIQKVELGRPLYAKAQTFLSRWQSEKGDIAQLEKARQLARSGKPEDLQAAIAQASLVPSDNPRSQEAQKLANELSGQIQTQQDRPLLDQADHLASRGDVANLQTAMDQARQITPERALYKEAQKRIGQWNRQLAQLQDEPTLNQADRLAESGDLSGAIAAAQGIGSSSALYGDAQSKVQTWQRRQQAEQGLEQARTAANSGTPDSLAEAIQLAGRVPGSSPQKVEADQAIGQWSQQILQAAISQADTDLAGAIVTAQKIPPRTQAYAEAQLQIEAWKRILGR
;
A
#
# COMPACT_ATOMS: atom_id res chain seq x y z
N ILE A 1 -24.67 54.44 41.51
CA ILE A 1 -24.42 55.77 40.88
C ILE A 1 -24.84 55.64 39.42
N GLY A 2 -25.82 56.46 38.99
CA GLY A 2 -26.48 56.48 37.64
C GLY A 2 -27.60 55.44 37.51
N ALA A 3 -28.93 55.71 37.45
CA ALA A 3 -29.75 56.81 36.89
C ALA A 3 -29.37 57.07 35.43
N THR A 4 -30.23 56.87 34.42
CA THR A 4 -31.53 57.52 34.13
C THR A 4 -32.31 56.72 33.05
N GLN A 5 -33.64 56.51 33.19
CA GLN A 5 -34.76 57.12 32.42
C GLN A 5 -34.69 56.98 30.88
N SER A 6 -35.75 56.84 30.09
CA SER A 6 -37.21 56.62 30.21
C SER A 6 -37.79 56.69 28.78
N HIS A 7 -38.94 56.05 28.52
CA HIS A 7 -40.08 56.48 27.66
C HIS A 7 -40.90 55.22 27.30
N ALA A 8 -42.09 55.01 27.89
CA ALA A 8 -43.40 55.59 27.50
C ALA A 8 -43.84 55.02 26.14
N SER A 9 -44.85 54.13 26.07
CA SER A 9 -46.30 54.41 26.02
C SER A 9 -46.90 53.20 25.27
N ASP A 10 -48.13 52.69 25.39
CA ASP A 10 -49.39 53.03 26.05
C ASP A 10 -50.40 51.92 25.61
N LEU A 11 -51.61 51.92 26.20
CA LEU A 11 -52.86 51.22 25.81
C LEU A 11 -53.27 49.96 26.61
N SER A 12 -53.72 50.24 27.85
CA SER A 12 -55.04 49.98 28.50
C SER A 12 -56.19 49.34 27.66
N PRO A 13 -57.36 48.93 28.25
CA PRO A 13 -57.86 49.16 29.62
C PRO A 13 -58.61 48.02 30.39
N GLU A 14 -58.65 48.24 31.72
CA GLU A 14 -59.66 48.07 32.81
C GLU A 14 -61.17 47.73 32.52
N PRO A 15 -62.10 47.57 33.52
CA PRO A 15 -62.08 47.84 35.00
C PRO A 15 -62.65 46.68 35.89
N GLN A 16 -62.36 46.52 37.20
CA GLN A 16 -62.62 47.26 38.46
C GLN A 16 -64.07 47.24 39.05
N THR A 17 -64.16 46.64 40.26
CA THR A 17 -65.01 47.02 41.44
C THR A 17 -66.55 46.83 41.32
N SER A 18 -67.39 46.76 42.35
CA SER A 18 -67.36 47.24 43.73
C SER A 18 -68.48 46.56 44.56
N ARG A 19 -68.27 46.44 45.88
CA ARG A 19 -69.28 46.12 46.90
C ARG A 19 -69.91 47.41 47.43
N ALA A 20 -71.15 47.26 47.93
CA ALA A 20 -71.89 48.11 48.87
C ALA A 20 -72.65 49.33 48.31
N HIS A 21 -73.98 49.28 48.48
CA HIS A 21 -74.82 50.23 49.21
C HIS A 21 -76.28 50.08 48.73
N LEU A 22 -77.24 49.89 49.66
CA LEU A 22 -78.56 50.57 49.67
C LEU A 22 -79.49 49.92 50.70
N GLN A 23 -79.32 50.34 51.95
CA GLN A 23 -80.38 50.43 52.94
C GLN A 23 -81.24 51.67 52.65
N LYS A 24 -82.54 51.56 52.97
CA LYS A 24 -83.62 52.58 52.98
C LYS A 24 -84.51 52.64 51.72
N ARG A 25 -85.65 51.95 51.80
CA ARG A 25 -87.01 52.52 51.60
C ARG A 25 -88.06 51.41 51.76
N VAL A 26 -88.42 51.09 53.00
CA VAL A 26 -89.65 50.38 53.33
C VAL A 26 -90.61 51.43 53.87
N GLY A 27 -91.67 51.73 53.10
CA GLY A 27 -92.69 52.70 53.51
C GLY A 27 -93.24 53.51 52.34
N ARG A 28 -94.07 52.88 51.50
CA ARG A 28 -95.12 53.43 50.58
C ARG A 28 -95.39 52.44 49.44
N VAL A 29 -95.99 51.28 49.70
CA VAL A 29 -96.40 50.34 48.62
C VAL A 29 -97.76 49.68 48.91
N LEU A 30 -98.64 50.27 49.72
CA LEU A 30 -99.92 49.64 50.09
C LEU A 30 -101.17 50.52 49.88
N THR A 31 -101.15 51.46 48.92
CA THR A 31 -102.33 52.29 48.61
C THR A 31 -102.65 52.41 47.11
N ASP A 32 -102.20 51.48 46.27
CA ASP A 32 -102.50 51.52 44.83
C ASP A 32 -103.13 50.21 44.32
N TRP A 33 -104.42 50.25 43.95
CA TRP A 33 -105.22 49.07 43.63
C TRP A 33 -104.75 48.35 42.35
N ARG A 34 -104.00 49.03 41.48
CA ARG A 34 -103.39 48.48 40.27
C ARG A 34 -102.26 47.49 40.57
N LEU A 35 -101.58 47.64 41.72
CA LEU A 35 -100.53 46.71 42.17
C LEU A 35 -101.10 45.42 42.78
N ALA A 36 -102.28 45.48 43.41
CA ALA A 36 -102.97 44.31 43.92
C ALA A 36 -103.49 43.38 42.79
N ALA A 37 -103.96 43.98 41.67
CA ALA A 37 -104.38 43.21 40.49
C ALA A 37 -103.21 42.54 39.76
N GLY A 38 -102.04 43.19 39.69
CA GLY A 38 -100.82 42.60 39.11
C GLY A 38 -100.25 41.43 39.93
N LEU A 39 -100.36 41.48 41.27
CA LEU A 39 -99.91 40.39 42.14
C LEU A 39 -100.80 39.14 42.03
N GLY A 40 -102.09 39.30 41.78
CA GLY A 40 -103.04 38.20 41.57
C GLY A 40 -102.78 37.39 40.30
N LEU A 41 -102.43 38.06 39.19
CA LEU A 41 -102.08 37.41 37.91
C LEU A 41 -100.70 36.73 37.95
N ALA A 42 -99.76 37.23 38.75
CA ALA A 42 -98.46 36.61 38.95
C ALA A 42 -98.55 35.29 39.76
N MET A 43 -99.48 35.18 40.70
CA MET A 43 -99.63 33.97 41.52
C MET A 43 -100.28 32.79 40.79
N THR A 44 -101.13 33.03 39.78
CA THR A 44 -101.73 31.95 38.98
C THR A 44 -100.88 31.53 37.79
N GLY A 45 -100.06 32.42 37.21
CA GLY A 45 -99.09 32.07 36.16
C GLY A 45 -97.85 31.32 36.67
N GLY A 46 -97.45 31.51 37.93
CA GLY A 46 -96.27 30.87 38.52
C GLY A 46 -96.42 29.37 38.78
N ILE A 47 -97.63 28.90 39.09
CA ILE A 47 -97.88 27.49 39.45
C ILE A 47 -97.80 26.57 38.22
N THR A 48 -98.23 27.04 37.05
CA THR A 48 -98.23 26.26 35.80
C THR A 48 -96.81 26.09 35.22
N LEU A 49 -95.93 27.09 35.37
CA LEU A 49 -94.52 27.00 34.97
C LEU A 49 -93.70 26.11 35.93
N LEU A 50 -94.01 26.11 37.23
CA LEU A 50 -93.37 25.23 38.22
C LEU A 50 -93.74 23.75 38.01
N ALA A 51 -94.97 23.46 37.58
CA ALA A 51 -95.40 22.09 37.27
C ALA A 51 -94.69 21.49 36.04
N ILE A 52 -94.49 22.29 34.98
CA ILE A 52 -93.72 21.86 33.79
C ILE A 52 -92.23 21.71 34.11
N GLY A 53 -91.67 22.57 34.96
CA GLY A 53 -90.28 22.45 35.44
C GLY A 53 -90.01 21.18 36.26
N PHE A 54 -91.02 20.62 36.93
CA PHE A 54 -90.90 19.33 37.63
C PHE A 54 -90.98 18.12 36.70
N LEU A 55 -91.66 18.23 35.55
CA LEU A 55 -91.74 17.17 34.53
C LEU A 55 -90.47 17.06 33.68
N PHE A 56 -89.72 18.16 33.50
CA PHE A 56 -88.40 18.15 32.84
C PHE A 56 -87.22 17.94 33.80
N LYS A 57 -87.49 17.74 35.09
CA LYS A 57 -86.46 17.36 36.06
C LYS A 57 -86.20 15.86 35.90
N LEU A 58 -85.25 15.52 35.04
CA LEU A 58 -84.67 14.17 34.97
C LEU A 58 -84.42 13.65 36.40
N PRO A 59 -84.79 12.40 36.72
CA PRO A 59 -84.52 11.84 38.05
C PRO A 59 -83.04 12.05 38.35
N ALA A 60 -82.75 12.64 39.51
CA ALA A 60 -81.38 12.94 39.91
C ALA A 60 -80.56 11.64 39.84
N VAL A 61 -79.57 11.61 38.94
CA VAL A 61 -78.58 10.53 38.89
C VAL A 61 -77.97 10.45 40.29
N PRO A 62 -77.91 9.28 40.94
CA PRO A 62 -77.39 9.20 42.30
C PRO A 62 -75.96 9.72 42.37
N ASN A 63 -75.66 10.61 43.31
CA ASN A 63 -74.30 11.06 43.58
C ASN A 63 -73.54 9.94 44.32
N CYS A 64 -73.13 8.91 43.58
CA CYS A 64 -72.48 7.70 44.10
C CYS A 64 -71.29 7.98 45.06
N PRO A 65 -70.46 9.02 44.87
CA PRO A 65 -69.39 9.40 45.80
C PRO A 65 -69.84 9.87 47.20
N ALA A 66 -71.12 10.24 47.39
CA ALA A 66 -71.62 10.85 48.63
C ALA A 66 -72.61 9.95 49.41
N ILE A 67 -72.66 8.65 49.10
CA ILE A 67 -73.61 7.69 49.69
C ILE A 67 -73.07 7.09 50.98
N PHE A 68 -73.91 7.04 52.01
CA PHE A 68 -73.65 6.23 53.21
C PHE A 68 -74.01 4.76 52.96
N TRP A 69 -73.01 3.95 52.59
CA TRP A 69 -73.17 2.56 52.17
C TRP A 69 -74.00 1.64 53.09
N PRO A 70 -73.93 1.73 54.44
CA PRO A 70 -74.71 0.86 55.32
C PRO A 70 -76.23 0.95 55.16
N LEU A 71 -76.76 2.08 54.67
CA LEU A 71 -78.19 2.30 54.44
C LEU A 71 -78.58 2.26 52.96
N ALA A 72 -77.62 2.01 52.05
CA ALA A 72 -77.86 1.97 50.61
C ALA A 72 -78.60 0.67 50.20
N SER A 73 -79.63 0.80 49.37
CA SER A 73 -80.33 -0.36 48.81
C SER A 73 -79.43 -1.16 47.86
N ALA A 74 -79.71 -2.46 47.72
CA ALA A 74 -78.97 -3.32 46.79
C ALA A 74 -79.03 -2.84 45.33
N SER A 75 -80.17 -2.32 44.88
CA SER A 75 -80.32 -1.74 43.53
C SER A 75 -79.46 -0.48 43.33
N LEU A 76 -79.33 0.36 44.36
CA LEU A 76 -78.48 1.54 44.33
C LEU A 76 -76.99 1.17 44.32
N ARG A 77 -76.59 0.17 45.12
CA ARG A 77 -75.23 -0.40 45.09
C ARG A 77 -74.89 -0.96 43.71
N MET A 78 -75.81 -1.71 43.09
CA MET A 78 -75.64 -2.24 41.73
C MET A 78 -75.49 -1.13 40.69
N HIS A 79 -76.34 -0.10 40.73
CA HIS A 79 -76.26 1.01 39.77
C HIS A 79 -74.96 1.80 39.92
N CYS A 80 -74.53 2.09 41.15
CA CYS A 80 -73.26 2.77 41.39
C CYS A 80 -72.04 1.91 41.07
N ALA A 81 -72.10 0.59 41.29
CA ALA A 81 -71.06 -0.33 40.88
C ALA A 81 -70.92 -0.37 39.34
N GLN A 82 -72.04 -0.43 38.60
CA GLN A 82 -72.02 -0.34 37.14
C GLN A 82 -71.45 0.99 36.64
N LEU A 83 -71.78 2.11 37.29
CA LEU A 83 -71.23 3.42 36.96
C LEU A 83 -69.71 3.50 37.19
N ALA A 84 -69.22 2.91 38.29
CA ALA A 84 -67.78 2.80 38.53
C ALA A 84 -67.11 1.92 37.47
N ALA A 85 -67.64 0.72 37.22
CA ALA A 85 -67.10 -0.21 36.22
C ALA A 85 -67.05 0.38 34.79
N ASN A 86 -68.00 1.24 34.42
CA ASN A 86 -68.02 1.91 33.11
C ASN A 86 -66.77 2.76 32.81
N LYS A 87 -65.98 3.13 33.82
CA LYS A 87 -64.71 3.84 33.61
C LYS A 87 -63.58 2.93 33.11
N GLN A 88 -63.77 1.61 33.16
CA GLN A 88 -62.87 0.60 32.60
C GLN A 88 -61.42 0.70 33.09
N THR A 89 -61.22 1.09 34.35
CA THR A 89 -59.91 1.05 35.00
C THR A 89 -59.88 -0.03 36.08
N VAL A 90 -58.71 -0.58 36.37
CA VAL A 90 -58.55 -1.61 37.41
C VAL A 90 -59.06 -1.11 38.76
N ASN A 91 -58.81 0.15 39.13
CA ASN A 91 -59.26 0.69 40.42
C ASN A 91 -60.79 0.84 40.47
N ASP A 92 -61.41 1.36 39.40
CA ASP A 92 -62.87 1.55 39.37
C ASP A 92 -63.61 0.19 39.26
N LEU A 93 -63.03 -0.81 38.59
CA LEU A 93 -63.56 -2.18 38.56
C LEU A 93 -63.47 -2.85 39.94
N LEU A 94 -62.37 -2.65 40.67
CA LEU A 94 -62.24 -3.14 42.04
C LEU A 94 -63.22 -2.46 42.99
N GLU A 95 -63.43 -1.15 42.84
CA GLU A 95 -64.45 -0.40 43.58
C GLU A 95 -65.85 -0.99 43.29
N ALA A 96 -66.19 -1.20 42.01
CA ALA A 96 -67.45 -1.81 41.61
C ALA A 96 -67.65 -3.21 42.22
N ILE A 97 -66.62 -4.07 42.17
CA ILE A 97 -66.62 -5.41 42.77
C ILE A 97 -66.83 -5.34 44.28
N GLN A 98 -66.14 -4.41 44.97
CA GLN A 98 -66.23 -4.26 46.42
C GLN A 98 -67.65 -3.87 46.87
N LEU A 99 -68.33 -3.01 46.11
CA LEU A 99 -69.72 -2.63 46.38
C LEU A 99 -70.67 -3.83 46.30
N LEU A 100 -70.44 -4.74 45.36
CA LEU A 100 -71.27 -5.93 45.16
C LEU A 100 -70.93 -7.09 46.11
N ASN A 101 -69.67 -7.22 46.51
CA ASN A 101 -69.23 -8.23 47.48
C ASN A 101 -69.89 -8.09 48.86
N SER A 102 -70.48 -6.93 49.15
CA SER A 102 -71.21 -6.66 50.39
C SER A 102 -72.62 -7.27 50.45
N LEU A 103 -73.11 -7.88 49.35
CA LEU A 103 -74.43 -8.52 49.28
C LEU A 103 -74.39 -9.95 49.85
N PRO A 104 -75.29 -10.30 50.79
CA PRO A 104 -75.44 -11.65 51.31
C PRO A 104 -75.80 -12.70 50.26
N ASP A 105 -75.47 -13.97 50.54
CA ASP A 105 -75.68 -15.11 49.62
C ASP A 105 -77.15 -15.48 49.38
N ASP A 106 -78.03 -15.09 50.29
CA ASP A 106 -79.48 -15.29 50.23
C ASP A 106 -80.23 -14.12 49.54
N HIS A 107 -79.50 -13.11 49.04
CA HIS A 107 -80.11 -11.91 48.45
C HIS A 107 -80.66 -12.17 47.01
N PRO A 108 -81.85 -11.66 46.63
CA PRO A 108 -82.45 -11.90 45.31
C PRO A 108 -81.59 -11.47 44.10
N LEU A 109 -80.71 -10.48 44.28
CA LEU A 109 -79.80 -9.97 43.25
C LEU A 109 -78.41 -10.64 43.27
N HIS A 110 -78.19 -11.67 44.09
CA HIS A 110 -76.87 -12.30 44.25
C HIS A 110 -76.33 -12.91 42.96
N GLN A 111 -77.18 -13.60 42.20
CA GLN A 111 -76.80 -14.23 40.93
C GLN A 111 -76.29 -13.18 39.92
N GLU A 112 -76.99 -12.05 39.82
CA GLU A 112 -76.62 -10.96 38.92
C GLU A 112 -75.35 -10.25 39.41
N ALA A 113 -75.20 -10.04 40.72
CA ALA A 113 -73.98 -9.50 41.32
C ALA A 113 -72.77 -10.41 41.05
N SER A 114 -72.94 -11.72 41.19
CA SER A 114 -71.90 -12.71 40.89
C SER A 114 -71.50 -12.71 39.41
N ARG A 115 -72.47 -12.58 38.50
CA ARG A 115 -72.22 -12.44 37.05
C ARG A 115 -71.40 -11.18 36.73
N LEU A 116 -71.71 -10.05 37.35
CA LEU A 116 -70.98 -8.79 37.15
C LEU A 116 -69.57 -8.84 37.77
N ILE A 117 -69.42 -9.42 38.96
CA ILE A 117 -68.10 -9.61 39.58
C ILE A 117 -67.23 -10.48 38.69
N GLU A 118 -67.77 -11.55 38.10
CA GLU A 118 -67.04 -12.40 37.16
C GLU A 118 -66.61 -11.62 35.91
N GLN A 119 -67.54 -10.86 35.32
CA GLN A 119 -67.27 -10.04 34.15
C GLN A 119 -66.16 -9.01 34.42
N TRP A 120 -66.27 -8.23 35.49
CA TRP A 120 -65.28 -7.20 35.85
C TRP A 120 -63.94 -7.80 36.27
N SER A 121 -63.94 -8.98 36.89
CA SER A 121 -62.72 -9.73 37.18
C SER A 121 -62.01 -10.17 35.90
N SER A 122 -62.77 -10.57 34.87
CA SER A 122 -62.23 -10.84 33.54
C SER A 122 -61.72 -9.58 32.84
N GLU A 123 -62.40 -8.45 32.99
CA GLU A 123 -61.94 -7.16 32.45
C GLU A 123 -60.62 -6.70 33.12
N ILE A 124 -60.44 -6.91 34.43
CA ILE A 124 -59.16 -6.65 35.11
C ILE A 124 -58.03 -7.51 34.52
N LEU A 125 -58.28 -8.78 34.24
CA LEU A 125 -57.28 -9.64 33.59
C LEU A 125 -56.98 -9.20 32.15
N GLN A 126 -57.99 -8.74 31.41
CA GLN A 126 -57.81 -8.20 30.06
C GLN A 126 -56.96 -6.92 30.06
N LEU A 127 -57.18 -6.01 31.02
CA LEU A 127 -56.33 -4.83 31.21
C LEU A 127 -54.88 -5.22 31.56
N GLY A 128 -54.69 -6.32 32.28
CA GLY A 128 -53.39 -6.93 32.50
C GLY A 128 -52.74 -7.43 31.21
N ASP A 129 -53.48 -8.13 30.35
CA ASP A 129 -53.01 -8.53 29.02
C ASP A 129 -52.63 -7.32 28.15
N ASP A 130 -53.39 -6.24 28.19
CA ASP A 130 -53.07 -4.99 27.48
C ASP A 130 -51.80 -4.33 28.03
N ALA A 131 -51.64 -4.27 29.36
CA ALA A 131 -50.43 -3.77 29.99
C ALA A 131 -49.20 -4.62 29.63
N PHE A 132 -49.35 -5.95 29.61
CA PHE A 132 -48.30 -6.88 29.17
C PHE A 132 -47.91 -6.62 27.71
N ASN A 133 -48.88 -6.51 26.81
CA ASN A 133 -48.65 -6.21 25.39
C ASN A 133 -48.09 -4.81 25.15
N ALA A 134 -48.29 -3.86 26.08
CA ALA A 134 -47.68 -2.54 26.08
C ALA A 134 -46.26 -2.50 26.66
N GLY A 135 -45.69 -3.64 27.07
CA GLY A 135 -44.34 -3.73 27.62
C GLY A 135 -44.25 -3.48 29.13
N LYS A 136 -45.38 -3.47 29.84
CA LYS A 136 -45.48 -3.19 31.27
C LYS A 136 -45.75 -4.49 32.05
N LEU A 137 -44.79 -5.42 32.03
CA LEU A 137 -44.93 -6.72 32.70
C LEU A 137 -45.24 -6.59 34.19
N SER A 138 -44.56 -5.68 34.91
CA SER A 138 -44.80 -5.48 36.34
C SER A 138 -46.23 -5.05 36.61
N ASP A 139 -46.70 -4.04 35.88
CA ASP A 139 -48.07 -3.53 36.01
C ASP A 139 -49.10 -4.63 35.68
N ALA A 140 -48.87 -5.43 34.63
CA ALA A 140 -49.74 -6.55 34.28
C ALA A 140 -49.88 -7.57 35.42
N ILE A 141 -48.77 -7.95 36.05
CA ILE A 141 -48.74 -8.88 37.20
C ILE A 141 -49.48 -8.27 38.39
N ASP A 142 -49.25 -6.99 38.69
CA ASP A 142 -49.90 -6.31 39.80
C ASP A 142 -51.41 -6.16 39.59
N MET A 143 -51.86 -5.92 38.36
CA MET A 143 -53.27 -5.90 38.00
C MET A 143 -53.91 -7.27 38.17
N ALA A 144 -53.27 -8.34 37.67
CA ALA A 144 -53.78 -9.71 37.77
C ALA A 144 -53.91 -10.19 39.23
N ARG A 145 -52.98 -9.80 40.10
CA ARG A 145 -53.02 -10.16 41.53
C ARG A 145 -54.15 -9.49 42.31
N LYS A 146 -54.75 -8.41 41.78
CA LYS A 146 -55.87 -7.71 42.41
C LYS A 146 -57.22 -8.38 42.12
N VAL A 147 -57.29 -9.33 41.19
CA VAL A 147 -58.51 -10.08 40.88
C VAL A 147 -59.05 -10.75 42.16
N PRO A 148 -60.35 -10.60 42.47
CA PRO A 148 -60.93 -11.13 43.69
C PRO A 148 -60.96 -12.67 43.70
N LYS A 149 -60.59 -13.29 44.82
CA LYS A 149 -60.55 -14.76 45.00
C LYS A 149 -61.89 -15.47 44.83
N ARG A 150 -62.99 -14.73 44.94
CA ARG A 150 -64.36 -15.25 44.83
C ARG A 150 -64.82 -15.42 43.39
N ALA A 151 -64.20 -14.71 42.44
CA ALA A 151 -64.48 -14.89 41.03
C ALA A 151 -63.93 -16.25 40.56
N ASN A 152 -64.67 -16.93 39.70
CA ASN A 152 -64.28 -18.22 39.15
C ASN A 152 -62.99 -18.10 38.31
N ILE A 153 -62.83 -16.99 37.58
CA ILE A 153 -61.62 -16.68 36.80
C ILE A 153 -60.35 -16.49 37.65
N TYR A 154 -60.45 -16.38 38.98
CA TYR A 154 -59.28 -16.29 39.85
C TYR A 154 -58.33 -17.49 39.67
N GLY A 155 -58.86 -18.67 39.35
CA GLY A 155 -58.07 -19.87 39.05
C GLY A 155 -57.12 -19.70 37.86
N GLU A 156 -57.34 -18.74 36.97
CA GLU A 156 -56.49 -18.46 35.80
C GLU A 156 -55.33 -17.51 36.11
N VAL A 157 -55.37 -16.75 37.21
CA VAL A 157 -54.44 -15.64 37.51
C VAL A 157 -52.98 -16.08 37.48
N GLU A 158 -52.64 -17.11 38.26
CA GLU A 158 -51.26 -17.63 38.32
C GLU A 158 -50.82 -18.23 36.98
N GLY A 159 -51.74 -18.85 36.24
CA GLY A 159 -51.45 -19.37 34.90
C GLY A 159 -51.11 -18.26 33.90
N ARG A 160 -51.81 -17.12 33.96
CA ARG A 160 -51.53 -15.94 33.12
C ARG A 160 -50.21 -15.28 33.51
N ILE A 161 -49.96 -15.06 34.81
CA ILE A 161 -48.70 -14.49 35.31
C ILE A 161 -47.49 -15.31 34.86
N ASN A 162 -47.54 -16.64 35.08
CA ASN A 162 -46.45 -17.54 34.68
C ASN A 162 -46.21 -17.51 33.16
N ARG A 163 -47.29 -17.42 32.36
CA ARG A 163 -47.19 -17.30 30.91
C ARG A 163 -46.51 -16.00 30.50
N TRP A 164 -46.94 -14.86 31.03
CA TRP A 164 -46.33 -13.55 30.72
C TRP A 164 -44.85 -13.53 31.09
N GLN A 165 -44.50 -14.01 32.29
CA GLN A 165 -43.11 -14.09 32.75
C GLN A 165 -42.25 -14.97 31.83
N LYS A 166 -42.76 -16.13 31.40
CA LYS A 166 -42.05 -17.02 30.47
C LYS A 166 -41.82 -16.35 29.12
N ILE A 167 -42.87 -15.80 28.51
CA ILE A 167 -42.77 -15.09 27.22
C ILE A 167 -41.77 -13.93 27.31
N TRP A 168 -41.81 -13.17 28.41
CA TRP A 168 -40.90 -12.07 28.65
C TRP A 168 -39.44 -12.54 28.76
N SER A 169 -39.18 -13.59 29.55
CA SER A 169 -37.85 -14.16 29.70
C SER A 169 -37.29 -14.71 28.39
N ASP A 170 -38.12 -15.39 27.59
CA ASP A 170 -37.75 -15.89 26.26
C ASP A 170 -37.38 -14.74 25.32
N ALA A 171 -38.14 -13.64 25.35
CA ALA A 171 -37.88 -12.45 24.55
C ALA A 171 -36.58 -11.74 24.96
N GLU A 172 -36.33 -11.59 26.27
CA GLU A 172 -35.07 -11.03 26.79
C GLU A 172 -33.86 -11.88 26.39
N ALA A 173 -34.00 -13.21 26.43
CA ALA A 173 -32.94 -14.12 25.99
C ALA A 173 -32.64 -13.98 24.49
N ILE A 174 -33.66 -13.79 23.65
CA ILE A 174 -33.47 -13.45 22.22
C ILE A 174 -32.72 -12.12 22.10
N TYR A 175 -33.16 -11.08 22.80
CA TYR A 175 -32.55 -9.75 22.73
C TYR A 175 -31.05 -9.79 23.09
N ARG A 176 -30.68 -10.48 24.19
CA ARG A 176 -29.26 -10.64 24.59
C ARG A 176 -28.44 -11.38 23.53
N ARG A 177 -28.96 -12.46 22.93
CA ARG A 177 -28.26 -13.18 21.85
C ARG A 177 -27.96 -12.29 20.64
N VAL A 178 -28.88 -11.37 20.32
CA VAL A 178 -28.66 -10.40 19.24
C VAL A 178 -27.52 -9.45 19.62
N GLU A 179 -27.52 -8.88 20.83
CA GLU A 179 -26.43 -8.02 21.28
C GLU A 179 -25.07 -8.74 21.29
N ASP A 180 -25.02 -9.98 21.77
CA ASP A 180 -23.79 -10.78 21.77
C ASP A 180 -23.29 -11.04 20.35
N ALA A 181 -24.20 -11.40 19.43
CA ALA A 181 -23.85 -11.56 18.02
C ALA A 181 -23.35 -10.26 17.38
N LEU A 182 -23.83 -9.09 17.81
CA LEU A 182 -23.32 -7.79 17.36
C LEU A 182 -21.92 -7.49 17.90
N ARG A 183 -21.64 -7.81 19.18
CA ARG A 183 -20.29 -7.72 19.78
C ARG A 183 -19.30 -8.64 19.07
N ASP A 184 -19.75 -9.84 18.69
CA ASP A 184 -18.98 -10.82 17.89
C ASP A 184 -18.86 -10.43 16.41
N GLN A 185 -19.34 -9.24 16.00
CA GLN A 185 -19.37 -8.74 14.62
C GLN A 185 -20.14 -9.64 13.63
N ASN A 186 -21.00 -10.52 14.13
CA ASN A 186 -21.78 -11.45 13.32
C ASN A 186 -23.19 -10.92 13.05
N TRP A 187 -23.27 -9.92 12.18
CA TRP A 187 -24.53 -9.28 11.80
C TRP A 187 -25.57 -10.25 11.23
N ARG A 188 -25.14 -11.30 10.51
CA ARG A 188 -26.06 -12.30 9.93
C ARG A 188 -26.80 -13.07 11.01
N LYS A 189 -26.05 -13.51 12.03
CA LYS A 189 -26.63 -14.18 13.20
C LYS A 189 -27.53 -13.22 13.98
N ALA A 190 -27.08 -11.99 14.22
CA ALA A 190 -27.87 -10.96 14.89
C ALA A 190 -29.23 -10.71 14.20
N SER A 191 -29.24 -10.55 12.87
CA SER A 191 -30.47 -10.41 12.08
C SER A 191 -31.36 -11.66 12.18
N SER A 192 -30.79 -12.85 12.09
CA SER A 192 -31.54 -14.10 12.20
C SER A 192 -32.17 -14.28 13.59
N ASP A 193 -31.46 -13.92 14.66
CA ASP A 193 -31.96 -14.05 16.03
C ASP A 193 -32.99 -12.96 16.32
N ALA A 194 -32.83 -11.74 15.80
CA ALA A 194 -33.82 -10.67 15.93
C ALA A 194 -35.16 -11.05 15.30
N ALA A 195 -35.17 -11.73 14.14
CA ALA A 195 -36.40 -12.19 13.50
C ALA A 195 -37.22 -13.17 14.37
N ARG A 196 -36.58 -13.89 15.30
CA ARG A 196 -37.29 -14.77 16.26
C ARG A 196 -38.20 -13.98 17.19
N LEU A 197 -37.90 -12.70 17.43
CA LEU A 197 -38.72 -11.83 18.28
C LEU A 197 -40.11 -11.59 17.68
N LEU A 198 -40.26 -11.67 16.36
CA LEU A 198 -41.56 -11.57 15.67
C LEU A 198 -42.48 -12.75 15.98
N SER A 199 -41.94 -13.87 16.47
CA SER A 199 -42.72 -15.05 16.87
C SER A 199 -43.08 -15.08 18.36
N ILE A 200 -42.57 -14.14 19.16
CA ILE A 200 -42.92 -14.00 20.57
C ILE A 200 -44.33 -13.44 20.68
N ASN A 201 -45.20 -14.07 21.47
CA ASN A 201 -46.59 -13.65 21.65
C ASN A 201 -46.70 -12.43 22.59
N ASN A 202 -46.17 -11.27 22.16
CA ASN A 202 -46.25 -9.99 22.85
C ASN A 202 -46.02 -8.83 21.87
N THR A 203 -46.98 -7.91 21.76
CA THR A 203 -46.95 -6.82 20.77
C THR A 203 -45.75 -5.88 20.94
N PHE A 204 -45.40 -5.51 22.17
CA PHE A 204 -44.26 -4.62 22.45
C PHE A 204 -42.92 -5.21 21.97
N TRP A 205 -42.71 -6.50 22.17
CA TRP A 205 -41.50 -7.17 21.68
C TRP A 205 -41.48 -7.28 20.15
N GLN A 206 -42.61 -7.63 19.54
CA GLN A 206 -42.73 -7.77 18.08
C GLN A 206 -42.58 -6.44 17.32
N THR A 207 -42.93 -5.31 17.96
CA THR A 207 -42.95 -3.99 17.32
C THR A 207 -41.80 -3.11 17.81
N THR A 208 -41.93 -2.53 19.00
CA THR A 208 -40.99 -1.56 19.56
C THR A 208 -39.58 -2.12 19.71
N LYS A 209 -39.43 -3.27 20.39
CA LYS A 209 -38.09 -3.84 20.65
C LYS A 209 -37.46 -4.47 19.42
N TYR A 210 -38.26 -5.05 18.53
CA TYR A 210 -37.78 -5.53 17.23
C TYR A 210 -37.24 -4.39 16.37
N GLN A 211 -37.96 -3.26 16.30
CA GLN A 211 -37.47 -2.08 15.56
C GLN A 211 -36.18 -1.54 16.17
N GLU A 212 -36.13 -1.41 17.50
CA GLU A 212 -34.91 -0.98 18.21
C GLU A 212 -33.70 -1.88 17.90
N LEU A 213 -33.87 -3.21 17.88
CA LEU A 213 -32.82 -4.14 17.48
C LEU A 213 -32.42 -3.97 16.01
N THR A 214 -33.40 -3.79 15.12
CA THR A 214 -33.13 -3.62 13.69
C THR A 214 -32.30 -2.36 13.41
N ASP A 215 -32.61 -1.27 14.10
CA ASP A 215 -31.85 -0.01 14.01
C ASP A 215 -30.41 -0.21 14.52
N LYS A 216 -30.25 -0.87 15.68
CA LYS A 216 -28.93 -1.22 16.24
C LYS A 216 -28.11 -2.12 15.32
N ILE A 217 -28.73 -3.14 14.72
CA ILE A 217 -28.08 -4.04 13.76
C ILE A 217 -27.62 -3.26 12.53
N THR A 218 -28.48 -2.38 12.00
CA THR A 218 -28.18 -1.58 10.80
C THR A 218 -27.02 -0.63 11.05
N LEU A 219 -27.03 0.07 12.19
CA LEU A 219 -25.93 0.93 12.64
C LEU A 219 -24.62 0.14 12.75
N THR A 220 -24.63 -0.94 13.52
CA THR A 220 -23.44 -1.76 13.77
C THR A 220 -22.87 -2.36 12.49
N ARG A 221 -23.73 -2.81 11.56
CA ARG A 221 -23.30 -3.32 10.24
C ARG A 221 -22.59 -2.24 9.42
N ALA A 222 -23.11 -1.02 9.42
CA ALA A 222 -22.48 0.10 8.72
C ALA A 222 -21.09 0.39 9.31
N ASP A 223 -20.95 0.34 10.64
CA ASP A 223 -19.69 0.58 11.33
C ASP A 223 -18.66 -0.54 11.12
N ILE A 224 -19.08 -1.82 11.17
CA ILE A 224 -18.22 -2.96 10.80
C ILE A 224 -17.64 -2.76 9.38
N SER A 225 -18.47 -2.28 8.44
CA SER A 225 -18.01 -1.98 7.08
C SER A 225 -16.99 -0.85 7.02
N LYS A 226 -17.15 0.22 7.83
CA LYS A 226 -16.15 1.29 7.93
C LYS A 226 -14.81 0.76 8.46
N ILE A 227 -14.84 -0.04 9.53
CA ILE A 227 -13.64 -0.64 10.13
C ILE A 227 -12.94 -1.57 9.14
N ALA A 228 -13.69 -2.43 8.43
CA ALA A 228 -13.12 -3.33 7.42
C ALA A 228 -12.42 -2.56 6.28
N LYS A 229 -13.03 -1.47 5.80
CA LYS A 229 -12.40 -0.60 4.80
C LYS A 229 -11.17 0.12 5.34
N ALA A 230 -11.21 0.56 6.60
CA ALA A 230 -10.06 1.17 7.26
C ALA A 230 -8.89 0.18 7.34
N LYS A 231 -9.15 -1.07 7.73
CA LYS A 231 -8.14 -2.15 7.78
C LYS A 231 -7.54 -2.41 6.38
N ASP A 232 -8.34 -2.55 5.34
CA ASP A 232 -7.87 -2.73 3.95
C ASP A 232 -6.98 -1.57 3.47
N LEU A 233 -7.39 -0.32 3.71
CA LEU A 233 -6.58 0.86 3.38
C LEU A 233 -5.27 0.88 4.16
N ALA A 234 -5.31 0.54 5.45
CA ALA A 234 -4.11 0.48 6.28
C ALA A 234 -3.13 -0.62 5.85
N ASP A 235 -3.62 -1.72 5.28
CA ASP A 235 -2.80 -2.81 4.75
C ASP A 235 -2.12 -2.46 3.42
N ARG A 236 -2.78 -1.65 2.57
CA ARG A 236 -2.16 -1.09 1.36
C ARG A 236 -1.01 -0.13 1.69
N GLY A 237 -0.99 0.42 2.89
CA GLY A 237 0.06 1.31 3.39
C GLY A 237 0.08 2.68 2.70
N GLY A 238 1.09 3.48 3.03
CA GLY A 238 1.23 4.86 2.55
C GLY A 238 0.41 5.86 3.37
N ILE A 239 0.96 7.06 3.56
CA ILE A 239 0.39 8.07 4.46
C ILE A 239 -1.05 8.46 4.10
N SER A 240 -1.37 8.60 2.81
CA SER A 240 -2.73 8.96 2.36
C SER A 240 -3.76 7.90 2.77
N ASN A 241 -3.44 6.62 2.60
CA ASN A 241 -4.36 5.54 2.94
C ASN A 241 -4.52 5.40 4.46
N LEU A 242 -3.45 5.59 5.23
CA LEU A 242 -3.49 5.53 6.69
C LEU A 242 -4.35 6.65 7.29
N LEU A 243 -4.28 7.87 6.72
CA LEU A 243 -5.12 8.99 7.16
C LEU A 243 -6.60 8.76 6.83
N GLU A 244 -6.92 8.27 5.65
CA GLU A 244 -8.31 7.94 5.29
C GLU A 244 -8.83 6.76 6.13
N ALA A 245 -7.97 5.78 6.44
CA ALA A 245 -8.30 4.68 7.35
C ALA A 245 -8.66 5.18 8.77
N ILE A 246 -7.86 6.09 9.34
CA ILE A 246 -8.17 6.73 10.64
C ILE A 246 -9.51 7.43 10.56
N LYS A 247 -9.74 8.24 9.51
CA LYS A 247 -11.00 8.97 9.34
C LYS A 247 -12.21 8.03 9.29
N LEU A 248 -12.11 6.89 8.61
CA LEU A 248 -13.18 5.89 8.57
C LEU A 248 -13.43 5.27 9.96
N ALA A 249 -12.38 4.90 10.69
CA ALA A 249 -12.51 4.30 12.01
C ALA A 249 -13.01 5.31 13.07
N SER A 250 -12.58 6.57 12.99
CA SER A 250 -13.05 7.65 13.88
C SER A 250 -14.51 8.04 13.68
N ASN A 251 -15.11 7.68 12.53
CA ASN A 251 -16.52 7.91 12.23
C ASN A 251 -17.45 6.78 12.72
N VAL A 252 -16.93 5.84 13.52
CA VAL A 252 -17.73 4.82 14.21
C VAL A 252 -18.38 5.44 15.44
N ASP A 253 -19.68 5.25 15.58
CA ASP A 253 -20.48 5.83 16.67
C ASP A 253 -20.05 5.26 18.03
N ASP A 254 -20.10 6.07 19.09
CA ASP A 254 -19.73 5.67 20.45
C ASP A 254 -20.72 4.67 21.07
N LYS A 255 -21.97 4.64 20.58
CA LYS A 255 -23.00 3.67 20.98
C LYS A 255 -22.93 2.37 20.18
N SER A 256 -22.05 2.28 19.19
CA SER A 256 -21.87 1.10 18.37
C SER A 256 -21.26 -0.05 19.17
N TYR A 257 -21.75 -1.29 18.98
CA TYR A 257 -21.19 -2.47 19.66
C TYR A 257 -19.74 -2.77 19.24
N VAL A 258 -19.24 -2.15 18.16
CA VAL A 258 -17.88 -2.30 17.64
C VAL A 258 -17.00 -1.07 17.86
N HIS A 259 -17.41 -0.15 18.75
CA HIS A 259 -16.63 1.05 19.04
C HIS A 259 -15.20 0.73 19.52
N GLN A 260 -15.03 -0.28 20.39
CA GLN A 260 -13.71 -0.70 20.86
C GLN A 260 -12.82 -1.22 19.73
N ASP A 261 -13.35 -2.03 18.80
CA ASP A 261 -12.57 -2.51 17.64
C ASP A 261 -12.15 -1.34 16.73
N ALA A 262 -12.96 -0.28 16.63
CA ALA A 262 -12.57 0.95 15.93
C ALA A 262 -11.40 1.65 16.62
N GLN A 263 -11.44 1.80 17.96
CA GLN A 263 -10.33 2.39 18.73
C GLN A 263 -9.04 1.58 18.60
N ASP A 264 -9.14 0.25 18.73
CA ASP A 264 -8.01 -0.67 18.58
C ASP A 264 -7.43 -0.59 17.15
N THR A 265 -8.29 -0.46 16.14
CA THR A 265 -7.88 -0.25 14.74
C THR A 265 -7.13 1.06 14.57
N ILE A 266 -7.59 2.16 15.18
CA ILE A 266 -6.88 3.45 15.13
C ILE A 266 -5.50 3.34 15.80
N ALA A 267 -5.39 2.63 16.93
CA ALA A 267 -4.11 2.40 17.59
C ALA A 267 -3.14 1.60 16.70
N GLN A 268 -3.61 0.55 16.04
CA GLN A 268 -2.80 -0.22 15.08
C GLN A 268 -2.36 0.63 13.88
N ILE A 269 -3.24 1.48 13.35
CA ILE A 269 -2.89 2.40 12.27
C ILE A 269 -1.87 3.43 12.74
N GLY A 270 -2.01 3.95 13.96
CA GLY A 270 -1.04 4.85 14.60
C GLY A 270 0.35 4.23 14.67
N GLN A 271 0.46 2.94 15.02
CA GLN A 271 1.72 2.21 15.02
C GLN A 271 2.32 2.11 13.61
N LYS A 272 1.50 1.79 12.59
CA LYS A 272 1.96 1.77 11.18
C LYS A 272 2.46 3.15 10.72
N MET A 273 1.80 4.23 11.15
CA MET A 273 2.25 5.60 10.87
C MET A 273 3.58 5.91 11.57
N PHE A 274 3.75 5.49 12.82
CA PHE A 274 5.00 5.62 13.54
C PHE A 274 6.14 4.90 12.80
N ASP A 275 5.93 3.65 12.38
CA ASP A 275 6.91 2.88 11.60
C ASP A 275 7.22 3.52 10.24
N LEU A 276 6.22 4.10 9.59
CA LEU A 276 6.42 4.88 8.37
C LEU A 276 7.33 6.09 8.64
N ALA A 277 7.11 6.84 9.73
CA ALA A 277 7.96 7.95 10.12
C ALA A 277 9.42 7.51 10.38
N GLN A 278 9.61 6.36 11.04
CA GLN A 278 10.95 5.76 11.23
C GLN A 278 11.65 5.48 9.90
N ASN A 279 10.94 4.89 8.95
CA ASN A 279 11.49 4.58 7.63
C ASN A 279 11.78 5.84 6.80
N THR A 280 10.95 6.86 6.91
CA THR A 280 11.18 8.17 6.26
C THR A 280 12.45 8.83 6.83
N LEU A 281 12.65 8.81 8.15
CA LEU A 281 13.87 9.33 8.77
C LEU A 281 15.13 8.56 8.34
N ASN A 282 15.05 7.24 8.19
CA ASN A 282 16.18 6.43 7.70
C ASN A 282 16.64 6.83 6.29
N ARG A 283 15.73 7.41 5.48
CA ARG A 283 16.04 7.98 4.16
C ARG A 283 16.57 9.42 4.23
N ARG A 284 16.88 9.90 5.43
CA ARG A 284 17.33 11.27 5.74
C ARG A 284 16.29 12.36 5.48
N ASP A 285 15.01 12.03 5.52
CA ASP A 285 13.92 13.00 5.44
C ASP A 285 13.37 13.29 6.84
N LEU A 286 13.96 14.28 7.52
CA LEU A 286 13.51 14.71 8.84
C LEU A 286 12.10 15.30 8.79
N GLN A 287 11.85 16.21 7.83
CA GLN A 287 10.59 16.94 7.79
C GLN A 287 9.42 15.99 7.50
N GLY A 288 9.58 15.10 6.51
CA GLY A 288 8.56 14.10 6.21
C GLY A 288 8.28 13.15 7.38
N ALA A 289 9.31 12.77 8.14
CA ALA A 289 9.12 11.95 9.35
C ALA A 289 8.31 12.70 10.42
N LEU A 290 8.66 13.95 10.72
CA LEU A 290 7.94 14.77 11.70
C LEU A 290 6.50 15.09 11.28
N ASP A 291 6.28 15.34 9.99
CA ASP A 291 4.94 15.58 9.43
C ASP A 291 4.02 14.36 9.55
N ILE A 292 4.57 13.15 9.50
CA ILE A 292 3.81 11.91 9.72
C ILE A 292 3.44 11.78 11.20
N LEU A 293 4.39 12.00 12.12
CA LEU A 293 4.16 11.90 13.56
C LEU A 293 3.08 12.88 14.04
N ALA A 294 3.11 14.12 13.53
CA ALA A 294 2.13 15.15 13.88
C ALA A 294 0.68 14.78 13.51
N LYS A 295 0.51 13.80 12.61
CA LYS A 295 -0.80 13.30 12.16
C LYS A 295 -1.25 12.04 12.90
N ILE A 296 -0.44 11.48 13.80
CA ILE A 296 -0.82 10.34 14.62
C ILE A 296 -1.84 10.81 15.67
N PRO A 297 -3.05 10.23 15.70
CA PRO A 297 -4.10 10.70 16.59
C PRO A 297 -3.81 10.30 18.05
N PRO A 298 -4.23 11.12 19.05
CA PRO A 298 -4.00 10.82 20.46
C PRO A 298 -4.55 9.47 20.94
N ILE A 299 -5.66 9.01 20.35
CA ILE A 299 -6.29 7.74 20.70
C ILE A 299 -5.40 6.53 20.38
N ALA A 300 -4.36 6.71 19.57
CA ALA A 300 -3.39 5.65 19.31
C ALA A 300 -2.47 5.35 20.52
N ASN A 301 -2.47 6.18 21.56
CA ASN A 301 -1.69 5.99 22.79
C ASN A 301 -0.17 5.92 22.55
N LEU A 302 0.35 6.66 21.56
CA LEU A 302 1.77 6.70 21.18
C LEU A 302 2.46 8.05 21.48
N GLN A 303 1.86 8.93 22.29
CA GLN A 303 2.32 10.30 22.46
C GLN A 303 3.73 10.37 23.04
N ARG A 304 4.05 9.51 24.02
CA ARG A 304 5.38 9.48 24.64
C ARG A 304 6.44 8.99 23.65
N GLU A 305 6.09 7.98 22.85
CA GLU A 305 6.92 7.45 21.76
C GLU A 305 7.14 8.51 20.68
N VAL A 306 6.11 9.28 20.32
CA VAL A 306 6.18 10.38 19.35
C VAL A 306 7.11 11.50 19.85
N GLU A 307 6.96 11.92 21.11
CA GLU A 307 7.83 12.92 21.73
C GLU A 307 9.30 12.47 21.76
N ASP A 308 9.55 11.24 22.20
CA ASP A 308 10.91 10.68 22.23
C ASP A 308 11.50 10.59 20.82
N PHE A 309 10.68 10.16 19.85
CA PHE A 309 11.13 10.02 18.48
C PHE A 309 11.42 11.37 17.84
N ASP A 310 10.68 12.45 18.14
CA ASP A 310 11.03 13.81 17.68
C ASP A 310 12.43 14.21 18.15
N VAL A 311 12.76 13.96 19.43
CA VAL A 311 14.09 14.23 19.99
C VAL A 311 15.16 13.42 19.26
N ILE A 312 14.95 12.11 19.11
CA ILE A 312 15.88 11.20 18.42
C ILE A 312 16.05 11.59 16.96
N ALA A 313 14.96 11.91 16.25
CA ALA A 313 14.96 12.27 14.84
C ALA A 313 15.78 13.54 14.58
N ARG A 314 15.57 14.58 15.40
CA ARG A 314 16.34 15.82 15.32
C ARG A 314 17.81 15.62 15.68
N ALA A 315 18.10 14.78 16.67
CA ALA A 315 19.48 14.41 17.01
C ALA A 315 20.17 13.69 15.85
N GLN A 316 19.50 12.71 15.24
CA GLN A 316 20.03 11.97 14.10
C GLN A 316 20.26 12.88 12.89
N ALA A 317 19.33 13.81 12.61
CA ALA A 317 19.49 14.77 11.53
C ALA A 317 20.73 15.65 11.68
N ARG A 318 21.04 16.07 12.92
CA ARG A 318 22.28 16.81 13.21
C ARG A 318 23.51 15.98 12.89
N SER A 319 23.52 14.69 13.26
CA SER A 319 24.67 13.80 13.02
C SER A 319 25.02 13.59 11.53
N TRP A 320 24.10 13.89 10.60
CA TRP A 320 24.35 13.68 9.16
C TRP A 320 25.45 14.55 8.56
N GLY A 321 25.76 15.69 9.17
CA GLY A 321 26.87 16.55 8.76
C GLY A 321 28.24 15.88 8.99
N GLY A 322 28.32 14.99 9.99
CA GLY A 322 29.46 14.11 10.19
C GLY A 322 30.72 14.77 10.73
N THR A 323 30.64 16.00 11.25
CA THR A 323 31.74 16.66 11.97
C THR A 323 31.69 16.37 13.47
N VAL A 324 32.77 16.63 14.21
CA VAL A 324 32.78 16.53 15.68
C VAL A 324 31.66 17.39 16.29
N ALA A 325 31.49 18.63 15.83
CA ALA A 325 30.48 19.56 16.32
C ALA A 325 29.04 19.04 16.08
N ASP A 326 28.80 18.45 14.91
CA ASP A 326 27.50 17.84 14.58
C ASP A 326 27.15 16.67 15.51
N ILE A 327 28.14 15.80 15.76
CA ILE A 327 28.00 14.65 16.65
C ILE A 327 27.80 15.10 18.10
N GLU A 328 28.51 16.13 18.56
CA GLU A 328 28.30 16.70 19.90
C GLU A 328 26.91 17.29 20.07
N SER A 329 26.41 17.99 19.06
CA SER A 329 25.05 18.54 19.05
C SER A 329 23.97 17.45 19.03
N ALA A 330 24.24 16.31 18.36
CA ALA A 330 23.39 15.13 18.37
C ALA A 330 23.38 14.46 19.75
N ILE A 331 24.56 14.28 20.37
CA ILE A 331 24.72 13.73 21.73
C ILE A 331 23.96 14.59 22.75
N ALA A 332 24.15 15.91 22.73
CA ALA A 332 23.48 16.82 23.67
C ALA A 332 21.95 16.79 23.53
N GLN A 333 21.43 16.50 22.33
CA GLN A 333 19.99 16.38 22.10
C GLN A 333 19.45 15.04 22.60
N ILE A 334 20.13 13.93 22.32
CA ILE A 334 19.63 12.59 22.67
C ILE A 334 19.71 12.29 24.16
N GLN A 335 20.61 12.96 24.89
CA GLN A 335 20.67 12.92 26.35
C GLN A 335 19.41 13.46 27.05
N LYS A 336 18.55 14.21 26.33
CA LYS A 336 17.26 14.68 26.85
C LYS A 336 16.22 13.57 26.98
N VAL A 337 16.45 12.40 26.38
CA VAL A 337 15.58 11.23 26.56
C VAL A 337 15.92 10.56 27.90
N GLU A 338 15.05 10.75 28.89
CA GLU A 338 15.26 10.30 30.27
C GLU A 338 15.02 8.79 30.48
N LEU A 339 15.56 8.26 31.57
CA LEU A 339 15.34 6.88 32.00
C LEU A 339 13.84 6.62 32.23
N GLY A 340 13.32 5.50 31.70
CA GLY A 340 11.91 5.14 31.83
C GLY A 340 11.01 5.64 30.69
N ARG A 341 11.56 6.42 29.74
CA ARG A 341 10.87 6.81 28.51
C ARG A 341 10.85 5.64 27.48
N PRO A 342 9.79 5.48 26.66
CA PRO A 342 9.63 4.33 25.75
C PRO A 342 10.83 4.07 24.83
N LEU A 343 11.47 5.12 24.32
CA LEU A 343 12.60 4.96 23.38
C LEU A 343 13.97 5.19 24.01
N TYR A 344 14.08 5.14 25.34
CA TYR A 344 15.35 5.33 26.05
C TYR A 344 16.43 4.36 25.59
N ALA A 345 16.14 3.07 25.46
CA ALA A 345 17.11 2.08 24.99
C ALA A 345 17.64 2.40 23.59
N LYS A 346 16.75 2.85 22.69
CA LYS A 346 17.12 3.29 21.34
C LYS A 346 18.03 4.53 21.39
N ALA A 347 17.70 5.49 22.25
CA ALA A 347 18.52 6.68 22.50
C ALA A 347 19.93 6.32 23.01
N GLN A 348 20.05 5.35 23.93
CA GLN A 348 21.34 4.89 24.45
C GLN A 348 22.20 4.21 23.38
N THR A 349 21.61 3.42 22.47
CA THR A 349 22.35 2.83 21.34
C THR A 349 22.97 3.91 20.46
N PHE A 350 22.22 4.96 20.13
CA PHE A 350 22.77 6.10 19.37
C PHE A 350 23.83 6.85 20.15
N LEU A 351 23.62 7.09 21.44
CA LEU A 351 24.58 7.76 22.31
C LEU A 351 25.93 7.04 22.33
N SER A 352 25.93 5.72 22.58
CA SER A 352 27.14 4.90 22.60
C SER A 352 27.87 4.94 21.25
N ARG A 353 27.14 4.82 20.15
CA ARG A 353 27.70 4.88 18.80
C ARG A 353 28.34 6.24 18.51
N TRP A 354 27.62 7.33 18.78
CA TRP A 354 28.10 8.69 18.51
C TRP A 354 29.28 9.09 19.40
N GLN A 355 29.34 8.60 20.64
CA GLN A 355 30.51 8.81 21.50
C GLN A 355 31.77 8.18 20.91
N SER A 356 31.68 6.96 20.39
CA SER A 356 32.80 6.33 19.66
C SER A 356 33.13 7.13 18.40
N GLU A 357 32.14 7.39 17.55
CA GLU A 357 32.32 8.08 16.27
C GLU A 357 32.98 9.45 16.43
N LYS A 358 32.66 10.19 17.50
CA LYS A 358 33.30 11.47 17.82
C LYS A 358 34.82 11.34 17.98
N GLY A 359 35.28 10.32 18.70
CA GLY A 359 36.70 10.05 18.90
C GLY A 359 37.39 9.75 17.58
N ASP A 360 36.77 8.94 16.74
CA ASP A 360 37.34 8.50 15.46
C ASP A 360 37.40 9.62 14.41
N ILE A 361 36.39 10.50 14.36
CA ILE A 361 36.44 11.70 13.53
C ILE A 361 37.63 12.57 13.93
N ALA A 362 37.87 12.77 15.24
CA ALA A 362 39.01 13.52 15.72
C ALA A 362 40.36 12.86 15.33
N GLN A 363 40.44 11.52 15.33
CA GLN A 363 41.63 10.81 14.83
C GLN A 363 41.87 11.09 13.34
N LEU A 364 40.81 11.06 12.52
CA LEU A 364 40.90 11.34 11.08
C LEU A 364 41.27 12.79 10.79
N GLU A 365 40.74 13.75 11.54
CA GLU A 365 41.13 15.15 11.42
C GLU A 365 42.60 15.36 11.77
N LYS A 366 43.09 14.70 12.82
CA LYS A 366 44.52 14.74 13.17
C LYS A 366 45.39 14.07 12.09
N ALA A 367 44.97 12.94 11.54
CA ALA A 367 45.66 12.30 10.42
C ALA A 367 45.77 13.24 9.22
N ARG A 368 44.69 13.94 8.86
CA ARG A 368 44.70 14.96 7.79
C ARG A 368 45.64 16.13 8.10
N GLN A 369 45.71 16.57 9.35
CA GLN A 369 46.60 17.65 9.75
C GLN A 369 48.07 17.25 9.62
N LEU A 370 48.44 16.03 10.05
CA LEU A 370 49.78 15.49 9.87
C LEU A 370 50.14 15.40 8.39
N ALA A 371 49.23 14.93 7.55
CA ALA A 371 49.46 14.80 6.11
C ALA A 371 49.68 16.14 5.36
N ARG A 372 49.42 17.30 5.97
CA ARG A 372 49.48 18.62 5.29
C ARG A 372 50.84 18.97 4.73
N SER A 373 51.93 18.54 5.38
CA SER A 373 53.27 18.86 4.92
C SER A 373 53.65 18.11 3.63
N GLY A 374 52.96 16.99 3.35
CA GLY A 374 53.26 16.09 2.25
C GLY A 374 54.58 15.32 2.40
N LYS A 375 55.31 15.43 3.52
CA LYS A 375 56.58 14.74 3.72
C LYS A 375 56.36 13.25 4.01
N PRO A 376 57.22 12.33 3.53
CA PRO A 376 57.05 10.90 3.76
C PRO A 376 56.86 10.51 5.22
N GLU A 377 57.61 11.12 6.14
CA GLU A 377 57.54 10.82 7.57
C GLU A 377 56.18 11.25 8.17
N ASP A 378 55.71 12.44 7.78
CA ASP A 378 54.44 12.99 8.24
C ASP A 378 53.23 12.24 7.63
N LEU A 379 53.34 11.81 6.36
CA LEU A 379 52.36 10.94 5.70
C LEU A 379 52.28 9.57 6.39
N GLN A 380 53.42 9.00 6.80
CA GLN A 380 53.46 7.73 7.54
C GLN A 380 52.83 7.88 8.94
N ALA A 381 53.11 8.99 9.63
CA ALA A 381 52.46 9.32 10.89
C ALA A 381 50.93 9.51 10.71
N ALA A 382 50.50 10.13 9.62
CA ALA A 382 49.09 10.28 9.28
C ALA A 382 48.39 8.93 9.01
N ILE A 383 49.03 8.01 8.30
CA ILE A 383 48.51 6.64 8.08
C ILE A 383 48.37 5.90 9.40
N ALA A 384 49.39 5.97 10.27
CA ALA A 384 49.34 5.35 11.59
C ALA A 384 48.19 5.92 12.44
N GLN A 385 47.99 7.24 12.38
CA GLN A 385 46.90 7.92 13.07
C GLN A 385 45.51 7.49 12.53
N ALA A 386 45.34 7.38 11.21
CA ALA A 386 44.09 6.91 10.60
C ALA A 386 43.80 5.44 10.93
N SER A 387 44.83 4.61 11.06
CA SER A 387 44.72 3.18 11.38
C SER A 387 44.28 2.90 12.83
N LEU A 388 44.25 3.93 13.69
CA LEU A 388 43.69 3.82 15.04
C LEU A 388 42.16 3.74 15.03
N VAL A 389 41.50 4.10 13.93
CA VAL A 389 40.04 3.97 13.77
C VAL A 389 39.69 2.48 13.64
N PRO A 390 38.89 1.92 14.57
CA PRO A 390 38.53 0.50 14.53
C PRO A 390 37.77 0.10 13.25
N SER A 391 37.95 -1.14 12.79
CA SER A 391 37.30 -1.63 11.56
C SER A 391 35.78 -1.73 11.65
N ASP A 392 35.25 -1.96 12.85
CA ASP A 392 33.82 -2.01 13.18
C ASP A 392 33.19 -0.61 13.33
N ASN A 393 34.00 0.45 13.31
CA ASN A 393 33.51 1.81 13.41
C ASN A 393 32.86 2.28 12.09
N PRO A 394 31.79 3.11 12.14
CA PRO A 394 31.20 3.73 10.95
C PRO A 394 32.18 4.51 10.06
N ARG A 395 33.31 4.98 10.60
CA ARG A 395 34.34 5.76 9.91
C ARG A 395 35.50 4.93 9.36
N SER A 396 35.47 3.61 9.48
CA SER A 396 36.55 2.73 9.01
C SER A 396 36.82 2.84 7.51
N GLN A 397 35.77 2.97 6.69
CA GLN A 397 35.92 3.16 5.25
C GLN A 397 36.62 4.48 4.90
N GLU A 398 36.29 5.55 5.64
CA GLU A 398 36.91 6.85 5.50
C GLU A 398 38.40 6.81 5.90
N ALA A 399 38.70 6.12 7.01
CA ALA A 399 40.05 5.88 7.48
C ALA A 399 40.89 5.09 6.46
N GLN A 400 40.36 3.98 5.94
CA GLN A 400 41.04 3.14 4.96
C GLN A 400 41.30 3.89 3.66
N LYS A 401 40.32 4.68 3.20
CA LYS A 401 40.48 5.50 2.00
C LYS A 401 41.62 6.51 2.18
N LEU A 402 41.63 7.24 3.31
CA LEU A 402 42.70 8.17 3.63
C LEU A 402 44.06 7.46 3.70
N ALA A 403 44.15 6.33 4.38
CA ALA A 403 45.40 5.56 4.49
C ALA A 403 45.93 5.09 3.11
N ASN A 404 45.04 4.63 2.22
CA ASN A 404 45.39 4.21 0.87
C ASN A 404 45.87 5.39 0.00
N GLU A 405 45.19 6.53 0.08
CA GLU A 405 45.56 7.76 -0.62
C GLU A 405 46.96 8.24 -0.19
N LEU A 406 47.20 8.31 1.12
CA LEU A 406 48.49 8.72 1.67
C LEU A 406 49.61 7.71 1.32
N SER A 407 49.31 6.41 1.36
CA SER A 407 50.26 5.37 0.94
C SER A 407 50.65 5.53 -0.53
N GLY A 408 49.69 5.80 -1.41
CA GLY A 408 49.94 6.08 -2.82
C GLY A 408 50.81 7.33 -3.05
N GLN A 409 50.64 8.37 -2.23
CA GLN A 409 51.51 9.55 -2.27
C GLN A 409 52.95 9.22 -1.87
N ILE A 410 53.15 8.46 -0.79
CA ILE A 410 54.49 8.01 -0.37
C ILE A 410 55.15 7.19 -1.48
N GLN A 411 54.42 6.19 -2.01
CA GLN A 411 54.92 5.35 -3.11
C GLN A 411 55.32 6.19 -4.33
N THR A 412 54.50 7.17 -4.70
CA THR A 412 54.79 8.09 -5.80
C THR A 412 56.06 8.87 -5.54
N GLN A 413 56.24 9.45 -4.35
CA GLN A 413 57.46 10.21 -4.00
C GLN A 413 58.71 9.34 -4.03
N GLN A 414 58.61 8.06 -3.63
CA GLN A 414 59.71 7.11 -3.65
C GLN A 414 60.07 6.62 -5.06
N ASP A 415 59.06 6.34 -5.89
CA ASP A 415 59.25 5.76 -7.22
C ASP A 415 59.53 6.80 -8.30
N ARG A 416 59.11 8.05 -8.11
CA ARG A 416 59.24 9.10 -9.11
C ARG A 416 60.71 9.30 -9.55
N PRO A 417 61.70 9.38 -8.65
CA PRO A 417 63.11 9.50 -9.05
C PRO A 417 63.60 8.33 -9.91
N LEU A 418 63.15 7.11 -9.63
CA LEU A 418 63.51 5.92 -10.42
C LEU A 418 62.97 6.03 -11.85
N LEU A 419 61.71 6.47 -11.99
CA LEU A 419 61.07 6.63 -13.29
C LEU A 419 61.65 7.80 -14.08
N ASP A 420 61.95 8.93 -13.42
CA ASP A 420 62.59 10.08 -14.06
C ASP A 420 64.02 9.74 -14.51
N GLN A 421 64.78 8.96 -13.72
CA GLN A 421 66.09 8.43 -14.15
C GLN A 421 65.97 7.50 -15.36
N ALA A 422 64.97 6.63 -15.37
CA ALA A 422 64.68 5.76 -16.52
C ALA A 422 64.34 6.57 -17.77
N ASP A 423 63.53 7.63 -17.66
CA ASP A 423 63.24 8.58 -18.74
C ASP A 423 64.51 9.25 -19.27
N HIS A 424 65.41 9.70 -18.39
CA HIS A 424 66.69 10.28 -18.80
C HIS A 424 67.58 9.28 -19.55
N LEU A 425 67.64 8.02 -19.12
CA LEU A 425 68.37 6.98 -19.84
C LEU A 425 67.77 6.77 -21.23
N ALA A 426 66.45 6.57 -21.32
CA ALA A 426 65.77 6.30 -22.57
C ALA A 426 65.89 7.44 -23.60
N SER A 427 65.99 8.69 -23.14
CA SER A 427 66.16 9.86 -24.01
C SER A 427 67.41 9.84 -24.88
N ARG A 428 68.43 9.04 -24.53
CA ARG A 428 69.65 8.85 -25.33
C ARG A 428 69.39 8.04 -26.61
N GLY A 429 68.35 7.20 -26.60
CA GLY A 429 67.82 6.54 -27.79
C GLY A 429 68.65 5.37 -28.34
N ASP A 430 69.74 4.96 -27.70
CA ASP A 430 70.48 3.76 -28.09
C ASP A 430 70.00 2.49 -27.36
N VAL A 431 70.33 1.33 -27.93
CA VAL A 431 69.93 0.00 -27.46
C VAL A 431 70.26 -0.21 -25.98
N ALA A 432 71.49 0.10 -25.57
CA ALA A 432 71.96 -0.17 -24.21
C ALA A 432 71.23 0.71 -23.18
N ASN A 433 71.05 2.00 -23.49
CA ASN A 433 70.33 2.91 -22.60
C ASN A 433 68.83 2.62 -22.54
N LEU A 434 68.18 2.19 -23.63
CA LEU A 434 66.78 1.77 -23.63
C LEU A 434 66.56 0.51 -22.78
N GLN A 435 67.43 -0.48 -22.89
CA GLN A 435 67.38 -1.68 -22.04
C GLN A 435 67.54 -1.32 -20.56
N THR A 436 68.54 -0.49 -20.25
CA THR A 436 68.79 -0.02 -18.87
C THR A 436 67.61 0.78 -18.32
N ALA A 437 66.99 1.65 -19.13
CA ALA A 437 65.80 2.40 -18.75
C ALA A 437 64.62 1.47 -18.42
N MET A 438 64.39 0.44 -19.23
CA MET A 438 63.35 -0.55 -18.97
C MET A 438 63.61 -1.33 -17.68
N ASP A 439 64.85 -1.76 -17.44
CA ASP A 439 65.20 -2.47 -16.20
C ASP A 439 65.04 -1.58 -14.97
N GLN A 440 65.36 -0.30 -15.08
CA GLN A 440 65.11 0.68 -14.02
C GLN A 440 63.61 0.87 -13.76
N ALA A 441 62.78 1.00 -14.81
CA ALA A 441 61.33 1.13 -14.66
C ALA A 441 60.65 -0.16 -14.15
N ARG A 442 61.23 -1.34 -14.42
CA ARG A 442 60.74 -2.64 -13.90
C ARG A 442 60.90 -2.79 -12.38
N GLN A 443 61.74 -1.97 -11.74
CA GLN A 443 61.84 -1.94 -10.27
C GLN A 443 60.54 -1.46 -9.61
N ILE A 444 59.69 -0.73 -10.34
CA ILE A 444 58.36 -0.32 -9.89
C ILE A 444 57.41 -1.53 -10.06
N THR A 445 57.01 -2.14 -8.96
CA THR A 445 56.21 -3.38 -8.93
C THR A 445 54.69 -3.13 -9.09
N PRO A 446 53.88 -4.15 -9.43
CA PRO A 446 52.44 -4.00 -9.72
C PRO A 446 51.59 -3.30 -8.65
N GLU A 447 51.97 -3.41 -7.38
CA GLU A 447 51.24 -2.86 -6.23
C GLU A 447 51.58 -1.38 -5.95
N ARG A 448 52.47 -0.78 -6.73
CA ARG A 448 52.94 0.60 -6.55
C ARG A 448 52.12 1.56 -7.41
N ALA A 449 51.90 2.77 -6.88
CA ALA A 449 51.12 3.83 -7.54
C ALA A 449 51.56 4.14 -8.98
N LEU A 450 52.87 4.14 -9.26
CA LEU A 450 53.43 4.48 -10.58
C LEU A 450 53.55 3.28 -11.55
N TYR A 451 53.12 2.07 -11.17
CA TYR A 451 53.30 0.87 -12.01
C TYR A 451 52.73 1.02 -13.42
N LYS A 452 51.49 1.53 -13.53
CA LYS A 452 50.84 1.70 -14.84
C LYS A 452 51.58 2.70 -15.73
N GLU A 453 52.13 3.75 -15.13
CA GLU A 453 52.96 4.72 -15.86
C GLU A 453 54.27 4.07 -16.31
N ALA A 454 54.93 3.32 -15.42
CA ALA A 454 56.15 2.58 -15.73
C ALA A 454 55.96 1.56 -16.87
N GLN A 455 54.88 0.76 -16.83
CA GLN A 455 54.55 -0.19 -17.91
C GLN A 455 54.29 0.50 -19.25
N LYS A 456 53.64 1.66 -19.23
CA LYS A 456 53.44 2.47 -20.44
C LYS A 456 54.78 2.93 -21.03
N ARG A 457 55.72 3.40 -20.19
CA ARG A 457 57.08 3.77 -20.63
C ARG A 457 57.84 2.58 -21.20
N ILE A 458 57.84 1.45 -20.50
CA ILE A 458 58.45 0.19 -20.98
C ILE A 458 57.90 -0.22 -22.35
N GLY A 459 56.58 -0.14 -22.54
CA GLY A 459 55.96 -0.45 -23.83
C GLY A 459 56.32 0.52 -24.97
N GLN A 460 56.68 1.76 -24.65
CA GLN A 460 57.18 2.74 -25.63
C GLN A 460 58.65 2.45 -25.98
N TRP A 461 59.50 2.23 -24.99
CA TRP A 461 60.92 1.93 -25.18
C TRP A 461 61.14 0.59 -25.87
N ASN A 462 60.33 -0.43 -25.58
CA ASN A 462 60.35 -1.71 -26.31
C ASN A 462 60.10 -1.52 -27.81
N ARG A 463 59.22 -0.60 -28.19
CA ARG A 463 58.97 -0.28 -29.61
C ARG A 463 60.15 0.41 -30.26
N GLN A 464 60.74 1.39 -29.58
CA GLN A 464 61.95 2.07 -30.07
C GLN A 464 63.12 1.10 -30.20
N LEU A 465 63.28 0.19 -29.23
CA LEU A 465 64.31 -0.85 -29.25
C LEU A 465 64.13 -1.79 -30.47
N ALA A 466 62.91 -2.26 -30.70
CA ALA A 466 62.60 -3.11 -31.86
C ALA A 466 62.82 -2.39 -33.19
N GLN A 467 62.52 -1.09 -33.28
CA GLN A 467 62.84 -0.28 -34.46
C GLN A 467 64.35 -0.23 -34.72
N LEU A 468 65.17 -0.05 -33.69
CA LEU A 468 66.63 0.00 -33.86
C LEU A 468 67.25 -1.35 -34.21
N GLN A 469 66.72 -2.45 -33.65
CA GLN A 469 67.31 -3.78 -33.79
C GLN A 469 66.76 -4.58 -34.97
N ASP A 470 65.44 -4.59 -35.15
CA ASP A 470 64.75 -5.53 -36.04
C ASP A 470 64.22 -4.88 -37.33
N GLU A 471 64.05 -3.55 -37.36
CA GLU A 471 63.61 -2.83 -38.55
C GLU A 471 64.56 -3.01 -39.76
N PRO A 472 65.89 -3.03 -39.61
CA PRO A 472 66.79 -3.32 -40.74
C PRO A 472 66.53 -4.70 -41.36
N THR A 473 66.27 -5.71 -40.54
CA THR A 473 65.95 -7.07 -40.98
C THR A 473 64.58 -7.11 -41.65
N LEU A 474 63.59 -6.39 -41.09
CA LEU A 474 62.26 -6.30 -41.69
C LEU A 474 62.31 -5.59 -43.06
N ASN A 475 63.08 -4.50 -43.17
CA ASN A 475 63.30 -3.78 -44.42
C ASN A 475 64.10 -4.61 -45.44
N GLN A 476 65.01 -5.47 -44.98
CA GLN A 476 65.67 -6.45 -45.85
C GLN A 476 64.65 -7.49 -46.35
N ALA A 477 63.78 -8.01 -45.49
CA ALA A 477 62.73 -8.95 -45.86
C ALA A 477 61.78 -8.34 -46.90
N ASP A 478 61.38 -7.07 -46.73
CA ASP A 478 60.56 -6.35 -47.70
C ASP A 478 61.23 -6.24 -49.07
N ARG A 479 62.52 -5.85 -49.10
CA ARG A 479 63.28 -5.77 -50.36
C ARG A 479 63.42 -7.13 -51.07
N LEU A 480 63.55 -8.21 -50.31
CA LEU A 480 63.58 -9.57 -50.87
C LEU A 480 62.22 -9.96 -51.48
N ALA A 481 61.12 -9.58 -50.84
CA ALA A 481 59.79 -9.84 -51.37
C ALA A 481 59.49 -9.03 -52.64
N GLU A 482 59.95 -7.77 -52.67
CA GLU A 482 59.82 -6.88 -53.82
C GLU A 482 60.64 -7.37 -55.02
N SER A 483 61.82 -7.95 -54.79
CA SER A 483 62.65 -8.54 -55.85
C SER A 483 62.15 -9.91 -56.33
N GLY A 484 61.12 -10.48 -55.71
CA GLY A 484 60.52 -11.77 -56.06
C GLY A 484 61.07 -12.97 -55.27
N ASP A 485 62.08 -12.78 -54.41
CA ASP A 485 62.56 -13.83 -53.50
C ASP A 485 61.67 -13.92 -52.25
N LEU A 486 60.47 -14.48 -52.44
CA LEU A 486 59.53 -14.70 -51.35
C LEU A 486 60.06 -15.66 -50.29
N SER A 487 60.86 -16.66 -50.68
CA SER A 487 61.51 -17.59 -49.76
C SER A 487 62.47 -16.88 -48.80
N GLY A 488 63.36 -16.04 -49.35
CA GLY A 488 64.30 -15.24 -48.57
C GLY A 488 63.58 -14.20 -47.70
N ALA A 489 62.53 -13.57 -48.22
CA ALA A 489 61.71 -12.63 -47.45
C ALA A 489 61.05 -13.28 -46.23
N ILE A 490 60.42 -14.45 -46.42
CA ILE A 490 59.80 -15.22 -45.34
C ILE A 490 60.85 -15.62 -44.30
N ALA A 491 62.01 -16.15 -44.72
CA ALA A 491 63.07 -16.55 -43.80
C ALA A 491 63.61 -15.36 -42.99
N ALA A 492 63.83 -14.21 -43.63
CA ALA A 492 64.32 -13.00 -42.98
C ALA A 492 63.32 -12.45 -41.94
N ALA A 493 62.02 -12.36 -42.28
CA ALA A 493 61.00 -11.90 -41.33
C ALA A 493 60.70 -12.91 -40.22
N GLN A 494 60.83 -14.22 -40.46
CA GLN A 494 60.72 -15.25 -39.43
C GLN A 494 61.87 -15.18 -38.41
N GLY A 495 63.01 -14.57 -38.77
CA GLY A 495 64.12 -14.32 -37.87
C GLY A 495 63.83 -13.28 -36.78
N ILE A 496 62.76 -12.50 -36.92
CA ILE A 496 62.32 -11.55 -35.88
C ILE A 496 61.63 -12.33 -34.77
N GLY A 497 62.24 -12.33 -33.58
CA GLY A 497 61.77 -13.10 -32.43
C GLY A 497 60.46 -12.57 -31.83
N SER A 498 59.73 -13.44 -31.12
CA SER A 498 58.44 -13.11 -30.49
C SER A 498 58.50 -12.06 -29.38
N SER A 499 59.69 -11.76 -28.87
CA SER A 499 59.94 -10.69 -27.90
C SER A 499 60.03 -9.31 -28.55
N SER A 500 60.18 -9.24 -29.88
CA SER A 500 60.24 -7.98 -30.61
C SER A 500 58.87 -7.32 -30.68
N ALA A 501 58.83 -6.00 -30.52
CA ALA A 501 57.60 -5.25 -30.77
C ALA A 501 57.17 -5.25 -32.25
N LEU A 502 58.09 -5.58 -33.18
CA LEU A 502 57.81 -5.72 -34.62
C LEU A 502 57.40 -7.14 -35.02
N TYR A 503 57.34 -8.09 -34.08
CA TYR A 503 56.97 -9.48 -34.37
C TYR A 503 55.61 -9.60 -35.05
N GLY A 504 54.60 -8.84 -34.60
CA GLY A 504 53.27 -8.84 -35.20
C GLY A 504 53.29 -8.43 -36.67
N ASP A 505 54.04 -7.38 -36.99
CA ASP A 505 54.20 -6.88 -38.36
C ASP A 505 54.96 -7.90 -39.24
N ALA A 506 56.02 -8.49 -38.69
CA ALA A 506 56.79 -9.55 -39.35
C ALA A 506 55.92 -10.78 -39.68
N GLN A 507 55.13 -11.28 -38.73
CA GLN A 507 54.25 -12.43 -38.95
C GLN A 507 53.14 -12.13 -39.98
N SER A 508 52.60 -10.91 -39.98
CA SER A 508 51.62 -10.48 -40.98
C SER A 508 52.20 -10.50 -42.39
N LYS A 509 53.44 -10.02 -42.56
CA LYS A 509 54.17 -10.08 -43.83
C LYS A 509 54.48 -11.51 -44.26
N VAL A 510 54.96 -12.36 -43.34
CA VAL A 510 55.21 -13.79 -43.59
C VAL A 510 53.96 -14.48 -44.14
N GLN A 511 52.80 -14.31 -43.50
CA GLN A 511 51.54 -14.90 -43.97
C GLN A 511 51.16 -14.41 -45.37
N THR A 512 51.40 -13.14 -45.66
CA THR A 512 51.11 -12.55 -46.95
C THR A 512 52.00 -13.14 -48.05
N TRP A 513 53.31 -13.25 -47.80
CA TRP A 513 54.25 -13.81 -48.76
C TRP A 513 54.07 -15.31 -48.96
N GLN A 514 53.75 -16.08 -47.91
CA GLN A 514 53.43 -17.51 -48.03
C GLN A 514 52.24 -17.75 -48.96
N ARG A 515 51.16 -16.97 -48.81
CA ARG A 515 50.00 -17.05 -49.70
C ARG A 515 50.37 -16.72 -51.15
N ARG A 516 51.21 -15.70 -51.35
CA ARG A 516 51.68 -15.32 -52.69
C ARG A 516 52.53 -16.43 -53.31
N GLN A 517 53.45 -17.02 -52.55
CA GLN A 517 54.30 -18.12 -53.02
C GLN A 517 53.47 -19.35 -53.43
N GLN A 518 52.45 -19.72 -52.63
CA GLN A 518 51.54 -20.81 -52.96
C GLN A 518 50.73 -20.54 -54.23
N ALA A 519 50.29 -19.29 -54.43
CA ALA A 519 49.58 -18.89 -55.63
C ALA A 519 50.46 -18.94 -56.89
N GLU A 520 51.72 -18.49 -56.79
CA GLU A 520 52.71 -18.57 -57.87
C GLU A 520 53.01 -20.03 -58.25
N GLN A 521 53.23 -20.90 -57.25
CA GLN A 521 53.46 -22.33 -57.48
C GLN A 521 52.22 -23.02 -58.09
N GLY A 522 51.03 -22.71 -57.59
CA GLY A 522 49.79 -23.29 -58.11
C GLY A 522 49.51 -22.89 -59.57
N LEU A 523 49.81 -21.65 -59.95
CA LEU A 523 49.70 -21.19 -61.32
C LEU A 523 50.74 -21.86 -62.23
N GLU A 524 51.97 -22.04 -61.76
CA GLU A 524 53.00 -22.74 -62.54
C GLU A 524 52.65 -24.22 -62.74
N GLN A 525 52.15 -24.90 -61.70
CA GLN A 525 51.62 -26.26 -61.83
C GLN A 525 50.51 -26.33 -62.86
N ALA A 526 49.59 -25.36 -62.87
CA ALA A 526 48.55 -25.26 -63.88
C ALA A 526 49.13 -25.14 -65.29
N ARG A 527 50.16 -24.31 -65.50
CA ARG A 527 50.85 -24.21 -66.81
C ARG A 527 51.48 -25.53 -67.22
N THR A 528 52.17 -26.21 -66.31
CA THR A 528 52.79 -27.50 -66.64
C THR A 528 51.77 -28.57 -67.01
N ALA A 529 50.61 -28.61 -66.36
CA ALA A 529 49.50 -29.49 -66.72
C ALA A 529 48.96 -29.18 -68.13
N ALA A 530 48.97 -27.91 -68.55
CA ALA A 530 48.53 -27.52 -69.88
C ALA A 530 49.46 -27.98 -71.02
N ASN A 531 50.71 -28.37 -70.73
CA ASN A 531 51.76 -28.61 -71.73
C ASN A 531 51.42 -29.68 -72.79
N SER A 532 50.59 -30.69 -72.45
CA SER A 532 50.24 -31.73 -73.43
C SER A 532 49.28 -31.22 -74.52
N GLY A 533 48.62 -30.08 -74.30
CA GLY A 533 47.65 -29.49 -75.22
C GLY A 533 46.39 -30.32 -75.46
N THR A 534 46.24 -31.46 -74.76
CA THR A 534 45.04 -32.30 -74.87
C THR A 534 43.88 -31.67 -74.10
N PRO A 535 42.63 -31.91 -74.49
CA PRO A 535 41.50 -31.34 -73.77
C PRO A 535 41.42 -31.74 -72.29
N ASP A 536 41.88 -32.95 -71.94
CA ASP A 536 41.96 -33.40 -70.54
C ASP A 536 43.02 -32.63 -69.76
N SER A 537 44.22 -32.44 -70.31
CA SER A 537 45.29 -31.72 -69.61
C SER A 537 45.02 -30.22 -69.48
N LEU A 538 44.34 -29.63 -70.48
CA LEU A 538 43.85 -28.25 -70.42
C LEU A 538 42.74 -28.09 -69.37
N ALA A 539 41.84 -29.07 -69.24
CA ALA A 539 40.81 -29.05 -68.21
C ALA A 539 41.41 -29.16 -66.79
N GLU A 540 42.43 -30.00 -66.62
CA GLU A 540 43.19 -30.09 -65.37
C GLU A 540 43.92 -28.78 -65.04
N ALA A 541 44.59 -28.18 -66.03
CA ALA A 541 45.23 -26.87 -65.90
C ALA A 541 44.24 -25.77 -65.46
N ILE A 542 43.06 -25.73 -66.06
CA ILE A 542 41.98 -24.81 -65.67
C ILE A 542 41.58 -25.00 -64.20
N GLN A 543 41.44 -26.26 -63.74
CA GLN A 543 41.11 -26.54 -62.35
C GLN A 543 42.21 -26.06 -61.39
N LEU A 544 43.47 -26.26 -61.72
CA LEU A 544 44.62 -25.82 -60.92
C LEU A 544 44.71 -24.30 -60.86
N ALA A 545 44.61 -23.60 -62.00
CA ALA A 545 44.59 -22.14 -62.04
C ALA A 545 43.35 -21.55 -61.33
N GLY A 546 42.22 -22.26 -61.35
CA GLY A 546 41.01 -21.87 -60.64
C GLY A 546 41.17 -21.81 -59.11
N ARG A 547 42.18 -22.48 -58.54
CA ARG A 547 42.50 -22.47 -57.10
C ARG A 547 43.30 -21.24 -56.68
N VAL A 548 43.81 -20.43 -57.61
CA VAL A 548 44.51 -19.18 -57.28
C VAL A 548 43.54 -18.22 -56.58
N PRO A 549 43.83 -17.79 -55.33
CA PRO A 549 42.92 -16.92 -54.57
C PRO A 549 42.63 -15.60 -55.28
N GLY A 550 41.39 -15.11 -55.17
CA GLY A 550 40.99 -13.85 -55.82
C GLY A 550 41.79 -12.61 -55.39
N SER A 551 42.38 -12.64 -54.19
CA SER A 551 43.21 -11.56 -53.63
C SER A 551 44.69 -11.68 -53.99
N SER A 552 45.10 -12.73 -54.71
CA SER A 552 46.50 -12.94 -55.12
C SER A 552 46.82 -12.07 -56.36
N PRO A 553 48.03 -11.48 -56.43
CA PRO A 553 48.49 -10.78 -57.64
C PRO A 553 48.45 -11.65 -58.91
N GLN A 554 48.60 -12.97 -58.76
CA GLN A 554 48.62 -13.96 -59.85
C GLN A 554 47.22 -14.25 -60.41
N LYS A 555 46.15 -13.72 -59.79
CA LYS A 555 44.78 -14.04 -60.20
C LYS A 555 44.47 -13.60 -61.63
N VAL A 556 44.92 -12.40 -62.02
CA VAL A 556 44.70 -11.87 -63.37
C VAL A 556 45.29 -12.79 -64.42
N GLU A 557 46.51 -13.26 -64.18
CA GLU A 557 47.21 -14.16 -65.09
C GLU A 557 46.57 -15.57 -65.11
N ALA A 558 46.15 -16.07 -63.95
CA ALA A 558 45.40 -17.33 -63.85
C ALA A 558 44.09 -17.27 -64.65
N ASP A 559 43.33 -16.18 -64.55
CA ASP A 559 42.07 -16.02 -65.28
C ASP A 559 42.28 -15.89 -66.80
N GLN A 560 43.37 -15.22 -67.22
CA GLN A 560 43.77 -15.17 -68.63
C GLN A 560 44.12 -16.57 -69.16
N ALA A 561 44.93 -17.33 -68.43
CA ALA A 561 45.30 -18.70 -68.81
C ALA A 561 44.07 -19.62 -68.90
N ILE A 562 43.16 -19.54 -67.91
CA ILE A 562 41.88 -20.27 -67.91
C ILE A 562 41.07 -19.94 -69.18
N GLY A 563 40.99 -18.67 -69.55
CA GLY A 563 40.30 -18.24 -70.77
C GLY A 563 40.92 -18.82 -72.04
N GLN A 564 42.25 -18.77 -72.16
CA GLN A 564 42.98 -19.30 -73.31
C GLN A 564 42.84 -20.83 -73.45
N TRP A 565 43.03 -21.58 -72.37
CA TRP A 565 42.88 -23.04 -72.36
C TRP A 565 41.46 -23.46 -72.67
N SER A 566 40.47 -22.71 -72.17
CA SER A 566 39.05 -22.95 -72.48
C SER A 566 38.75 -22.78 -73.98
N GLN A 567 39.38 -21.79 -74.63
CA GLN A 567 39.26 -21.61 -76.07
C GLN A 567 39.94 -22.76 -76.84
N GLN A 568 41.10 -23.23 -76.39
CA GLN A 568 41.79 -24.37 -77.01
C GLN A 568 40.96 -25.67 -76.91
N ILE A 569 40.34 -25.93 -75.76
CA ILE A 569 39.40 -27.06 -75.59
C ILE A 569 38.23 -26.94 -76.57
N LEU A 570 37.69 -25.73 -76.75
CA LEU A 570 36.58 -25.50 -77.69
C LEU A 570 36.98 -25.82 -79.13
N GLN A 571 38.14 -25.33 -79.56
CA GLN A 571 38.64 -25.60 -80.91
C GLN A 571 38.93 -27.09 -81.14
N ALA A 572 39.48 -27.79 -80.13
CA ALA A 572 39.67 -29.23 -80.17
C ALA A 572 38.33 -30.00 -80.23
N ALA A 573 37.31 -29.53 -79.52
CA ALA A 573 35.96 -30.10 -79.60
C ALA A 573 35.36 -29.92 -81.01
N ILE A 574 35.50 -28.72 -81.59
CA ILE A 574 34.99 -28.42 -82.93
C ILE A 574 35.67 -29.29 -83.98
N SER A 575 37.00 -29.44 -83.93
CA SER A 575 37.71 -30.31 -84.89
C SER A 575 37.40 -31.79 -84.69
N GLN A 576 37.16 -32.23 -83.45
CA GLN A 576 36.73 -33.59 -83.15
C GLN A 576 35.34 -33.89 -83.72
N ALA A 577 34.45 -32.90 -83.78
CA ALA A 577 33.07 -33.06 -84.24
C ALA A 577 32.95 -33.53 -85.70
N ASP A 578 33.98 -33.28 -86.53
CA ASP A 578 34.03 -33.76 -87.92
C ASP A 578 34.08 -35.29 -88.04
N THR A 579 34.55 -35.98 -86.99
CA THR A 579 34.76 -37.43 -86.98
C THR A 579 34.01 -38.14 -85.86
N ASP A 580 33.81 -37.47 -84.72
CA ASP A 580 33.12 -38.00 -83.53
C ASP A 580 32.36 -36.88 -82.80
N LEU A 581 31.08 -36.72 -83.17
CA LEU A 581 30.16 -35.78 -82.54
C LEU A 581 29.93 -36.07 -81.05
N ALA A 582 29.91 -37.34 -80.64
CA ALA A 582 29.65 -37.71 -79.25
C ALA A 582 30.85 -37.35 -78.35
N GLY A 583 32.07 -37.64 -78.81
CA GLY A 583 33.30 -37.23 -78.14
C GLY A 583 33.50 -35.72 -78.13
N ALA A 584 33.15 -35.01 -79.20
CA ALA A 584 33.19 -33.54 -79.26
C ALA A 584 32.32 -32.88 -78.18
N ILE A 585 31.11 -33.40 -77.93
CA ILE A 585 30.25 -32.92 -76.84
C ILE A 585 30.93 -33.09 -75.49
N VAL A 586 31.52 -34.26 -75.21
CA VAL A 586 32.24 -34.53 -73.95
C VAL A 586 33.44 -33.59 -73.80
N THR A 587 34.18 -33.33 -74.88
CA THR A 587 35.30 -32.39 -74.90
C THR A 587 34.85 -30.95 -74.61
N ALA A 588 33.79 -30.47 -75.27
CA ALA A 588 33.25 -29.13 -75.04
C ALA A 588 32.66 -28.94 -73.63
N GLN A 589 32.14 -29.98 -73.00
CA GLN A 589 31.63 -29.94 -71.62
C GLN A 589 32.71 -29.67 -70.57
N LYS A 590 33.99 -29.86 -70.89
CA LYS A 590 35.12 -29.57 -69.99
C LYS A 590 35.37 -28.06 -69.82
N ILE A 591 34.74 -27.23 -70.64
CA ILE A 591 34.89 -25.76 -70.59
C ILE A 591 34.11 -25.20 -69.38
N PRO A 592 34.74 -24.39 -68.50
CA PRO A 592 34.08 -23.87 -67.30
C PRO A 592 33.12 -22.69 -67.60
N PRO A 593 32.02 -22.54 -66.84
CA PRO A 593 30.98 -21.51 -67.05
C PRO A 593 31.42 -20.04 -67.02
N ARG A 594 32.61 -19.74 -66.48
CA ARG A 594 33.09 -18.36 -66.27
C ARG A 594 34.03 -17.87 -67.39
N THR A 595 34.08 -18.58 -68.51
CA THR A 595 34.97 -18.25 -69.63
C THR A 595 34.19 -17.83 -70.85
N GLN A 596 34.81 -17.02 -71.72
CA GLN A 596 34.17 -16.56 -72.96
C GLN A 596 33.83 -17.75 -73.89
N ALA A 597 34.69 -18.77 -73.93
CA ALA A 597 34.50 -19.99 -74.71
C ALA A 597 33.26 -20.81 -74.29
N TYR A 598 32.75 -20.64 -73.06
CA TYR A 598 31.66 -21.46 -72.55
C TYR A 598 30.35 -21.27 -73.32
N ALA A 599 29.97 -20.02 -73.59
CA ALA A 599 28.72 -19.72 -74.28
C ALA A 599 28.71 -20.34 -75.69
N GLU A 600 29.85 -20.23 -76.40
CA GLU A 600 30.03 -20.83 -77.71
C GLU A 600 30.04 -22.36 -77.64
N ALA A 601 30.73 -22.94 -76.66
CA ALA A 601 30.72 -24.37 -76.41
C ALA A 601 29.32 -24.94 -76.20
N GLN A 602 28.47 -24.26 -75.42
CA GLN A 602 27.08 -24.69 -75.19
C GLN A 602 26.25 -24.66 -76.47
N LEU A 603 26.43 -23.64 -77.33
CA LEU A 603 25.76 -23.58 -78.63
C LEU A 603 26.17 -24.75 -79.53
N GLN A 604 27.47 -25.07 -79.58
CA GLN A 604 27.98 -26.20 -80.34
C GLN A 604 27.46 -27.54 -79.81
N ILE A 605 27.49 -27.74 -78.49
CA ILE A 605 26.94 -28.95 -77.83
C ILE A 605 25.47 -29.15 -78.22
N GLU A 606 24.66 -28.11 -78.15
CA GLU A 606 23.23 -28.18 -78.50
C GLU A 606 23.01 -28.46 -79.99
N ALA A 607 23.83 -27.89 -80.88
CA ALA A 607 23.78 -28.19 -82.30
C ALA A 607 24.15 -29.66 -82.58
N TRP A 608 25.22 -30.16 -81.98
CA TRP A 608 25.69 -31.54 -82.16
C TRP A 608 24.72 -32.58 -81.60
N LYS A 609 24.08 -32.30 -80.45
CA LYS A 609 23.02 -33.17 -79.89
C LYS A 609 21.85 -33.36 -80.86
N ARG A 610 21.36 -32.26 -81.44
CA ARG A 610 20.28 -32.31 -82.45
C ARG A 610 20.65 -33.17 -83.66
N ILE A 611 21.90 -33.09 -84.13
CA ILE A 611 22.39 -33.91 -85.25
C ILE A 611 22.42 -35.40 -84.88
N LEU A 612 22.78 -35.72 -83.63
CA LEU A 612 22.78 -37.08 -83.10
C LEU A 612 21.37 -37.61 -82.76
N GLY A 613 20.31 -36.83 -82.99
CA GLY A 613 18.93 -37.19 -82.62
C GLY A 613 18.73 -37.34 -81.12
N ARG A 614 19.54 -36.65 -80.30
CA ARG A 614 19.51 -36.67 -78.83
C ARG A 614 19.22 -35.30 -78.24
#